data_AF-R5JJB0-F1
#
_entry.id   AF-R5JJB0-F1
#
_cell.length_a   1.000
_cell.length_b   1.000
_cell.length_c   1.000
_cell.angle_alpha   90.00
_cell.angle_beta   90.00
_cell.angle_gamma   90.00
#
_symmetry.space_group_name_H-M   'P 1'
#
loop_
_entity.id
_entity.type
_entity.pdbx_description
1 polymer ?
#
loop_
_entity_poly.entity_id
_entity_poly.type
_entity_poly.pdbx_seq_one_letter_code
_entity_poly.pdbx_strand_id
1 'polypeptide(L)'
;MKETKDQKIERLEKIIGEQKAELTEVKKDRKRLNYAVKRLEKKREQLSLQSSKEDTAKIKELEKQTLSNQSEIDSLIRQNRKLKKENEDLTNALNEANRQLKDYLWEKDENNWRLLNFMSGFERDKWGQLFFDVDTLITRINPLNGNFPTSEQETAITNILKDTPQYEEIRKRIEPLKQRIKEEDYEATMLFYSECKKLMENYVNVFFEN
;
A
#
# COMPACT_ATOMS: atom_id res chain seq x y z
N MET A 1 -13.80 34.85 -113.83
CA MET A 1 -14.39 33.62 -114.39
C MET A 1 -15.27 32.98 -113.33
N LYS A 2 -16.54 32.68 -113.64
CA LYS A 2 -17.43 31.90 -112.75
C LYS A 2 -17.21 30.42 -113.05
N GLU A 3 -17.11 29.61 -111.99
CA GLU A 3 -17.02 28.14 -112.04
C GLU A 3 -18.15 27.58 -112.92
N THR A 4 -17.82 26.68 -113.86
CA THR A 4 -18.83 26.03 -114.71
C THR A 4 -19.62 25.00 -113.89
N LYS A 5 -20.82 24.63 -114.35
CA LYS A 5 -21.68 23.67 -113.63
C LYS A 5 -20.96 22.34 -113.38
N ASP A 6 -20.16 21.89 -114.35
CA ASP A 6 -19.43 20.62 -114.26
C ASP A 6 -18.28 20.69 -113.24
N GLN A 7 -17.52 21.79 -113.20
CA GLN A 7 -16.49 22.03 -112.17
C GLN A 7 -17.09 22.04 -110.76
N LYS A 8 -18.31 22.58 -110.61
CA LYS A 8 -19.02 22.62 -109.33
C LYS A 8 -19.52 21.23 -108.90
N ILE A 9 -19.95 20.38 -109.84
CA ILE A 9 -20.36 19.00 -109.57
C ILE A 9 -19.16 18.19 -109.08
N GLU A 10 -18.02 18.26 -109.79
CA GLU A 10 -16.81 17.51 -109.43
C GLU A 10 -16.27 17.92 -108.03
N ARG A 11 -16.29 19.22 -107.70
CA ARG A 11 -15.92 19.70 -106.36
C ARG A 11 -16.84 19.14 -105.27
N LEU A 12 -18.16 19.13 -105.52
CA LEU A 12 -19.15 18.61 -104.56
C LEU A 12 -19.03 17.10 -104.38
N GLU A 13 -18.77 16.34 -105.46
CA GLU A 13 -18.53 14.91 -105.38
C GLU A 13 -17.27 14.57 -104.57
N LYS A 14 -16.18 15.34 -104.75
CA LYS A 14 -14.97 15.21 -103.95
C LYS A 14 -15.23 15.47 -102.46
N ILE A 15 -15.93 16.56 -102.13
CA ILE A 15 -16.32 16.90 -100.74
C ILE A 15 -17.20 15.80 -100.13
N ILE A 16 -18.17 15.28 -100.89
CA ILE A 16 -19.04 14.18 -100.43
C ILE A 16 -18.21 12.91 -100.18
N GLY A 17 -17.21 12.62 -101.02
CA GLY A 17 -16.27 11.52 -100.82
C GLY A 17 -15.46 11.66 -99.53
N GLU A 18 -14.87 12.84 -99.30
CA GLU A 18 -14.11 13.17 -98.09
C GLU A 18 -14.99 13.08 -96.83
N GLN A 19 -16.19 13.67 -96.86
CA GLN A 19 -17.16 13.59 -95.76
C GLN A 19 -17.60 12.15 -95.46
N LYS A 20 -17.77 11.31 -96.49
CA LYS A 20 -18.08 9.89 -96.28
C LYS A 20 -16.92 9.16 -95.61
N ALA A 21 -15.68 9.42 -96.02
CA ALA A 21 -14.48 8.83 -95.45
C ALA A 21 -14.33 9.22 -93.97
N GLU A 22 -14.45 10.51 -93.64
CA GLU A 22 -14.45 11.02 -92.27
C GLU A 22 -15.57 10.39 -91.43
N LEU A 23 -16.79 10.30 -91.98
CA LEU A 23 -17.93 9.68 -91.29
C LEU A 23 -17.67 8.21 -90.95
N THR A 24 -16.96 7.47 -91.82
CA THR A 24 -16.54 6.09 -91.52
C THR A 24 -15.53 6.01 -90.39
N GLU A 25 -14.53 6.89 -90.35
CA GLU A 25 -13.54 6.91 -89.26
C GLU A 25 -14.19 7.32 -87.92
N VAL A 26 -15.04 8.35 -87.92
CA VAL A 26 -15.82 8.75 -86.74
C VAL A 26 -16.69 7.61 -86.22
N LYS A 27 -17.30 6.81 -87.11
CA LYS A 27 -18.07 5.63 -86.70
C LYS A 27 -17.20 4.54 -86.08
N LYS A 28 -15.98 4.31 -86.59
CA LYS A 28 -15.03 3.36 -86.00
C LYS A 28 -14.56 3.82 -84.62
N ASP A 29 -14.23 5.09 -84.47
CA ASP A 29 -13.79 5.66 -83.20
C ASP A 29 -14.90 5.67 -82.17
N ARG A 30 -16.14 6.01 -82.56
CA ARG A 30 -17.30 5.89 -81.67
C ARG A 30 -17.49 4.46 -81.15
N LYS A 31 -17.29 3.43 -81.99
CA LYS A 31 -17.36 2.03 -81.56
C LYS A 31 -16.24 1.69 -80.57
N ARG A 32 -15.01 2.13 -80.83
CA ARG A 32 -13.85 1.92 -79.94
C ARG A 32 -14.05 2.60 -78.59
N LEU A 33 -14.50 3.85 -78.59
CA LEU A 33 -14.81 4.61 -77.38
C LEU A 33 -15.92 3.96 -76.56
N ASN A 34 -17.02 3.55 -77.18
CA ASN A 34 -18.09 2.83 -76.47
C ASN A 34 -17.61 1.53 -75.81
N TYR A 35 -16.70 0.80 -76.47
CA TYR A 35 -16.12 -0.40 -75.88
C TYR A 35 -15.19 -0.07 -74.70
N ALA A 36 -14.36 0.96 -74.83
CA ALA A 36 -13.49 1.43 -73.75
C ALA A 36 -14.28 1.90 -72.53
N VAL A 37 -15.36 2.67 -72.74
CA VAL A 37 -16.27 3.12 -71.67
C VAL A 37 -16.87 1.93 -70.93
N LYS A 38 -17.46 0.96 -71.63
CA LYS A 38 -18.02 -0.26 -71.00
C LYS A 38 -16.97 -1.03 -70.19
N ARG A 39 -15.73 -1.08 -70.67
CA ARG A 39 -14.63 -1.76 -69.96
C ARG A 39 -14.24 -1.01 -68.68
N LEU A 40 -14.18 0.32 -68.75
CA LEU A 40 -13.88 1.17 -67.60
C LEU A 40 -15.00 1.14 -66.55
N GLU A 41 -16.26 1.14 -66.97
CA GLU A 41 -17.42 0.98 -66.08
C GLU A 41 -17.36 -0.33 -65.30
N LYS A 42 -17.13 -1.46 -66.00
CA LYS A 42 -16.95 -2.76 -65.35
C LYS A 42 -15.79 -2.76 -64.35
N LYS A 43 -14.67 -2.12 -64.71
CA LYS A 43 -13.50 -2.05 -63.83
C LYS A 43 -13.76 -1.17 -62.60
N ARG A 44 -14.51 -0.07 -62.76
CA ARG A 44 -14.95 0.80 -61.66
C ARG A 44 -15.83 0.04 -60.68
N GLU A 45 -16.79 -0.72 -61.19
CA GLU A 45 -17.72 -1.51 -60.38
C GLU A 45 -17.01 -2.62 -59.59
N GLN A 46 -16.06 -3.32 -60.23
CA GLN A 46 -15.20 -4.31 -59.55
C GLN A 46 -14.37 -3.70 -58.42
N LEU A 47 -13.70 -2.57 -58.67
CA LEU A 47 -12.88 -1.88 -57.66
C LEU A 47 -13.73 -1.39 -56.49
N SER A 48 -14.93 -0.88 -56.75
CA SER A 48 -15.86 -0.44 -55.71
C SER A 48 -16.30 -1.59 -54.80
N LEU A 49 -16.64 -2.75 -55.37
CA LEU A 49 -17.01 -3.94 -54.62
C LEU A 49 -15.84 -4.51 -53.81
N GLN A 50 -14.62 -4.42 -54.34
CA GLN A 50 -13.42 -4.96 -53.71
C GLN A 50 -12.98 -4.10 -52.52
N SER A 51 -12.96 -2.76 -52.68
CA SER A 51 -12.74 -1.80 -51.59
C SER A 51 -13.74 -2.02 -50.46
N SER A 52 -15.03 -2.10 -50.78
CA SER A 52 -16.10 -2.33 -49.80
C SER A 52 -15.89 -3.59 -48.94
N LYS A 53 -15.32 -4.66 -49.52
CA LYS A 53 -15.04 -5.91 -48.80
C LYS A 53 -13.80 -5.84 -47.92
N GLU A 54 -12.73 -5.20 -48.41
CA GLU A 54 -11.52 -4.99 -47.61
C GLU A 54 -11.79 -4.06 -46.42
N ASP A 55 -12.54 -2.98 -46.64
CA ASP A 55 -12.91 -2.03 -45.60
C ASP A 55 -13.76 -2.71 -44.51
N THR A 56 -14.74 -3.52 -44.90
CA THR A 56 -15.57 -4.28 -43.94
C THR A 56 -14.79 -5.34 -43.17
N ALA A 57 -13.82 -6.02 -43.80
CA ALA A 57 -12.96 -6.98 -43.10
C ALA A 57 -12.06 -6.26 -42.07
N LYS A 58 -11.49 -5.12 -42.45
CA LYS A 58 -10.62 -4.33 -41.58
C LYS A 58 -11.37 -3.73 -40.40
N ILE A 59 -12.61 -3.29 -40.60
CA ILE A 59 -13.49 -2.83 -39.51
C ILE A 59 -13.72 -3.96 -38.51
N LYS A 60 -14.08 -5.17 -38.96
CA LYS A 60 -14.30 -6.33 -38.07
C LYS A 60 -13.06 -6.72 -37.27
N GLU A 61 -11.88 -6.67 -37.88
CA GLU A 61 -10.62 -6.95 -37.21
C GLU A 61 -10.35 -5.92 -36.09
N LEU A 62 -10.55 -4.63 -36.39
CA LEU A 62 -10.40 -3.54 -35.42
C LEU A 62 -11.42 -3.63 -34.28
N GLU A 63 -12.67 -4.00 -34.57
CA GLU A 63 -13.71 -4.22 -33.56
C GLU A 63 -13.31 -5.35 -32.60
N LYS A 64 -12.79 -6.46 -33.14
CA LYS A 64 -12.31 -7.60 -32.33
C LYS A 64 -11.14 -7.20 -31.43
N GLN A 65 -10.18 -6.44 -31.96
CA GLN A 65 -9.06 -5.93 -31.17
C GLN A 65 -9.53 -4.96 -30.09
N THR A 66 -10.48 -4.08 -30.40
CA THR A 66 -11.05 -3.12 -29.43
C THR A 66 -11.75 -3.84 -28.28
N LEU A 67 -12.54 -4.88 -28.58
CA LEU A 67 -13.18 -5.71 -27.56
C LEU A 67 -12.17 -6.45 -26.68
N SER A 68 -11.12 -7.01 -27.29
CA SER A 68 -10.04 -7.68 -26.56
C SER A 68 -9.33 -6.71 -25.61
N ASN A 69 -8.91 -5.55 -26.11
CA ASN A 69 -8.23 -4.53 -25.31
C ASN A 69 -9.11 -4.02 -24.17
N GLN A 70 -10.42 -3.85 -24.40
CA GLN A 70 -11.35 -3.45 -23.35
C GLN A 70 -11.40 -4.49 -22.22
N SER A 71 -11.45 -5.78 -22.56
CA SER A 71 -11.46 -6.85 -21.54
C SER A 71 -10.17 -6.90 -20.71
N GLU A 72 -9.03 -6.60 -21.33
CA GLU A 72 -7.73 -6.53 -20.67
C GLU A 72 -7.65 -5.33 -19.72
N ILE A 73 -8.11 -4.15 -20.17
CA ILE A 73 -8.23 -2.94 -19.34
C ILE A 73 -9.09 -3.22 -18.10
N ASP A 74 -10.25 -3.86 -18.27
CA ASP A 74 -11.15 -4.18 -17.16
C ASP A 74 -10.51 -5.19 -16.17
N SER A 75 -9.69 -6.12 -16.67
CA SER A 75 -8.91 -7.04 -15.83
C SER A 75 -7.85 -6.30 -15.02
N LEU A 76 -7.06 -5.44 -15.68
CA LEU A 76 -6.02 -4.63 -15.04
C LEU A 76 -6.61 -3.66 -14.01
N ILE A 77 -7.76 -3.04 -14.28
CA ILE A 77 -8.47 -2.19 -13.31
C ILE A 77 -8.85 -2.99 -12.05
N ARG A 78 -9.36 -4.21 -12.21
CA ARG A 78 -9.70 -5.08 -11.08
C ARG A 78 -8.47 -5.47 -10.27
N GLN A 79 -7.38 -5.85 -10.93
CA GLN A 79 -6.11 -6.17 -10.27
C GLN A 79 -5.56 -4.94 -9.53
N ASN A 80 -5.55 -3.76 -10.14
CA ASN A 80 -5.10 -2.53 -9.50
C ASN A 80 -5.92 -2.18 -8.26
N ARG A 81 -7.25 -2.35 -8.31
CA ARG A 81 -8.11 -2.15 -7.12
C ARG A 81 -7.75 -3.12 -6.00
N LYS A 82 -7.47 -4.38 -6.32
CA LYS A 82 -7.04 -5.38 -5.32
C LYS A 82 -5.69 -5.02 -4.71
N LEU A 83 -4.70 -4.70 -5.54
CA LEU A 83 -3.38 -4.29 -5.09
C LEU A 83 -3.42 -3.02 -4.24
N LYS A 84 -4.26 -2.05 -4.61
CA LYS A 84 -4.44 -0.82 -3.82
C LYS A 84 -4.97 -1.13 -2.42
N LYS A 85 -5.98 -2.01 -2.33
CA LYS A 85 -6.52 -2.44 -1.04
C LYS A 85 -5.48 -3.20 -0.21
N GLU A 86 -4.77 -4.15 -0.82
CA GLU A 86 -3.69 -4.89 -0.13
C GLU A 86 -2.60 -3.95 0.39
N ASN A 87 -2.25 -2.92 -0.37
CA ASN A 87 -1.25 -1.93 0.03
C ASN A 87 -1.76 -1.03 1.19
N GLU A 88 -3.04 -0.66 1.19
CA GLU A 88 -3.69 0.04 2.31
C GLU A 88 -3.68 -0.83 3.58
N ASP A 89 -4.03 -2.12 3.47
CA ASP A 89 -4.01 -3.08 4.58
C ASP A 89 -2.59 -3.27 5.15
N LEU A 90 -1.58 -3.41 4.28
CA LEU A 90 -0.17 -3.50 4.69
C LEU A 90 0.32 -2.22 5.37
N THR A 91 -0.08 -1.05 4.87
CA THR A 91 0.26 0.24 5.48
C THR A 91 -0.31 0.34 6.89
N ASN A 92 -1.56 -0.09 7.08
CA ASN A 92 -2.19 -0.11 8.40
C ASN A 92 -1.47 -1.07 9.35
N ALA A 93 -1.12 -2.27 8.89
CA ALA A 93 -0.37 -3.24 9.69
C ALA A 93 1.01 -2.71 10.10
N LEU A 94 1.72 -2.04 9.20
CA LEU A 94 3.02 -1.42 9.49
C LEU A 94 2.90 -0.32 10.56
N ASN A 95 1.87 0.53 10.45
CA ASN A 95 1.63 1.59 11.43
C ASN A 95 1.34 1.03 12.82
N GLU A 96 0.55 -0.04 12.90
CA GLU A 96 0.25 -0.72 14.16
C GLU A 96 1.51 -1.35 14.79
N ALA A 97 2.32 -2.04 13.98
CA ALA A 97 3.58 -2.61 14.45
C ALA A 97 4.55 -1.54 14.96
N ASN A 98 4.65 -0.40 14.27
CA ASN A 98 5.48 0.73 14.71
C ASN A 98 4.97 1.34 16.02
N ARG A 99 3.65 1.41 16.23
CA ARG A 99 3.08 1.85 17.50
C ARG A 99 3.48 0.91 18.63
N GLN A 100 3.27 -0.40 18.46
CA GLN A 100 3.63 -1.41 19.46
C GLN A 100 5.14 -1.39 19.77
N LEU A 101 5.98 -1.22 18.76
CA LEU A 101 7.43 -1.10 18.96
C LEU A 101 7.78 0.15 19.78
N LYS A 102 7.13 1.27 19.50
CA LYS A 102 7.34 2.51 20.25
C LYS A 102 6.91 2.34 21.71
N ASP A 103 5.77 1.72 21.95
CA ASP A 103 5.28 1.44 23.30
C ASP A 103 6.25 0.52 24.06
N TYR A 104 6.73 -0.54 23.41
CA TYR A 104 7.75 -1.44 23.97
C TYR A 104 9.07 -0.72 24.30
N LEU A 105 9.57 0.13 23.40
CA LEU A 105 10.79 0.91 23.64
C LEU A 105 10.60 1.90 24.79
N TRP A 106 9.43 2.55 24.86
CA TRP A 106 9.08 3.44 25.95
C TRP A 106 9.02 2.71 27.29
N GLU A 107 8.33 1.57 27.36
CA GLU A 107 8.28 0.72 28.56
C GLU A 107 9.69 0.30 28.99
N LYS A 108 10.54 -0.08 28.04
CA LYS A 108 11.95 -0.43 28.31
C LYS A 108 12.72 0.74 28.89
N ASP A 109 12.55 1.95 28.36
CA ASP A 109 13.17 3.16 28.89
C ASP A 109 12.66 3.49 30.31
N GLU A 110 11.37 3.28 30.58
CA GLU A 110 10.81 3.43 31.91
C GLU A 110 11.40 2.43 32.91
N ASN A 111 11.50 1.17 32.52
CA ASN A 111 12.07 0.12 33.34
C ASN A 111 13.55 0.40 33.65
N ASN A 112 14.32 0.81 32.64
CA ASN A 112 15.71 1.24 32.81
C ASN A 112 15.83 2.41 33.78
N TRP A 113 14.92 3.39 33.68
CA TRP A 113 14.89 4.54 34.58
C TRP A 113 14.55 4.12 36.03
N ARG A 114 13.58 3.22 36.24
CA ARG A 114 13.24 2.70 37.58
C ARG A 114 14.43 1.97 38.19
N LEU A 115 15.08 1.11 37.40
CA LEU A 115 16.25 0.37 37.82
C LEU A 115 17.41 1.29 38.20
N LEU A 116 17.72 2.29 37.37
CA LEU A 116 18.77 3.27 37.64
C LEU A 116 18.55 3.98 38.98
N ASN A 117 17.32 4.43 39.23
CA ASN A 117 16.99 5.14 40.46
C ASN A 117 17.06 4.26 41.69
N PHE A 118 16.53 3.05 41.58
CA PHE A 118 16.62 2.05 42.64
C PHE A 118 18.07 1.74 43.03
N MET A 119 18.93 1.52 42.03
CA MET A 119 20.36 1.29 42.24
C MET A 119 21.08 2.51 42.80
N SER A 120 20.69 3.72 42.37
CA SER A 120 21.26 4.98 42.85
C SER A 120 20.78 5.37 44.24
N GLY A 121 19.87 4.60 44.84
CA GLY A 121 19.35 4.85 46.17
C GLY A 121 18.20 5.84 46.24
N PHE A 122 17.66 6.30 45.10
CA PHE A 122 16.38 7.01 45.09
C PHE A 122 15.28 6.03 45.48
N GLU A 123 14.31 6.48 46.26
CA GLU A 123 13.30 5.61 46.87
C GLU A 123 12.00 5.54 46.06
N ARG A 124 11.89 6.34 44.99
CA ARG A 124 10.64 6.54 44.25
C ARG A 124 10.79 6.44 42.76
N ASP A 125 9.70 6.04 42.11
CA ASP A 125 9.55 6.13 40.68
C ASP A 125 9.15 7.53 40.19
N LYS A 126 8.99 7.70 38.86
CA LYS A 126 8.71 9.00 38.23
C LYS A 126 7.31 9.53 38.53
N TRP A 127 6.44 8.67 39.06
CA TRP A 127 5.10 9.02 39.54
C TRP A 127 5.06 9.20 41.06
N GLY A 128 6.22 9.22 41.72
CA GLY A 128 6.35 9.41 43.16
C GLY A 128 6.04 8.15 43.96
N GLN A 129 5.85 6.99 43.33
CA GLN A 129 5.55 5.77 44.06
C GLN A 129 6.82 5.17 44.66
N LEU A 130 6.76 4.74 45.92
CA LEU A 130 7.90 4.10 46.57
C LEU A 130 8.26 2.77 45.90
N PHE A 131 9.56 2.46 45.84
CA PHE A 131 10.08 1.19 45.30
C PHE A 131 9.87 0.00 46.24
N PHE A 132 9.42 0.23 47.47
CA PHE A 132 8.96 -0.79 48.39
C PHE A 132 7.52 -0.50 48.77
N ASP A 133 6.73 -1.56 48.88
CA ASP A 133 5.35 -1.47 49.33
C ASP A 133 5.32 -1.28 50.85
N VAL A 134 4.61 -0.26 51.32
CA VAL A 134 4.60 0.14 52.74
C VAL A 134 3.93 -0.90 53.64
N ASP A 135 3.00 -1.67 53.08
CA ASP A 135 2.20 -2.61 53.85
C ASP A 135 2.82 -4.02 53.89
N THR A 136 3.50 -4.43 52.82
CA THR A 136 4.16 -5.75 52.71
C THR A 136 5.67 -5.70 52.94
N LEU A 137 6.30 -4.53 52.80
CA LEU A 137 7.76 -4.29 52.83
C LEU A 137 8.53 -4.94 51.66
N ILE A 138 7.82 -5.46 50.67
CA ILE A 138 8.39 -6.12 49.50
C ILE A 138 8.72 -5.08 48.44
N THR A 139 9.82 -5.27 47.71
CA THR A 139 10.13 -4.39 46.58
C THR A 139 9.05 -4.49 45.51
N ARG A 140 8.66 -3.34 44.96
CA ARG A 140 7.69 -3.22 43.87
C ARG A 140 8.36 -3.28 42.50
N ILE A 141 9.69 -3.43 42.45
CA ILE A 141 10.45 -3.51 41.22
C ILE A 141 11.41 -4.69 41.26
N ASN A 142 11.57 -5.34 40.11
CA ASN A 142 12.55 -6.38 39.91
C ASN A 142 13.93 -5.72 39.72
N PRO A 143 14.90 -5.97 40.62
CA PRO A 143 16.21 -5.33 40.60
C PRO A 143 17.10 -5.78 39.43
N LEU A 144 16.68 -6.75 38.61
CA LEU A 144 17.43 -7.18 37.42
C LEU A 144 17.10 -6.37 36.17
N ASN A 145 15.86 -5.96 36.03
CA ASN A 145 15.34 -5.44 34.78
C ASN A 145 14.41 -4.23 34.92
N GLY A 146 14.08 -3.81 36.15
CA GLY A 146 13.22 -2.66 36.42
C GLY A 146 11.73 -2.86 36.16
N ASN A 147 11.30 -4.08 35.79
CA ASN A 147 9.89 -4.45 35.70
C ASN A 147 9.24 -4.56 37.08
N PHE A 148 7.93 -4.72 37.14
CA PHE A 148 7.27 -5.19 38.36
C PHE A 148 7.56 -6.69 38.60
N PRO A 149 7.70 -7.15 39.86
CA PRO A 149 7.76 -8.57 40.19
C PRO A 149 6.53 -9.33 39.63
N THR A 150 6.71 -10.57 39.21
CA THR A 150 5.58 -11.43 38.84
C THR A 150 4.85 -11.92 40.10
N SER A 151 3.58 -12.32 39.98
CA SER A 151 2.82 -12.87 41.12
C SER A 151 3.48 -14.12 41.75
N GLU A 152 4.18 -14.91 40.95
CA GLU A 152 4.97 -16.06 41.41
C GLU A 152 6.16 -15.60 42.27
N GLN A 153 6.89 -14.58 41.82
CA GLN A 153 7.98 -13.97 42.58
C GLN A 153 7.46 -13.34 43.88
N GLU A 154 6.36 -12.58 43.82
CA GLU A 154 5.74 -11.98 45.02
C GLU A 154 5.34 -13.05 46.05
N THR A 155 4.79 -14.18 45.59
CA THR A 155 4.40 -15.29 46.45
C THR A 155 5.61 -15.96 47.09
N ALA A 156 6.66 -16.22 46.30
CA ALA A 156 7.91 -16.80 46.80
C ALA A 156 8.58 -15.89 47.84
N ILE A 157 8.69 -14.59 47.55
CA ILE A 157 9.23 -13.59 48.48
C ILE A 157 8.41 -13.56 49.78
N THR A 158 7.08 -13.55 49.67
CA THR A 158 6.19 -13.55 50.83
C THR A 158 6.42 -14.78 51.72
N ASN A 159 6.63 -15.95 51.13
CA ASN A 159 6.89 -17.17 51.89
C ASN A 159 8.25 -17.12 52.59
N ILE A 160 9.31 -16.66 51.92
CA ILE A 160 10.64 -16.46 52.53
C ILE A 160 10.56 -15.49 53.70
N LEU A 161 9.88 -14.37 53.53
CA LEU A 161 9.79 -13.33 54.56
C LEU A 161 9.02 -13.78 55.80
N LYS A 162 7.99 -14.63 55.68
CA LYS A 162 7.27 -15.20 56.83
C LYS A 162 8.19 -16.00 57.77
N ASP A 163 9.19 -16.67 57.21
CA ASP A 163 10.16 -17.46 57.96
C ASP A 163 11.42 -16.67 58.35
N THR A 164 11.49 -15.38 57.98
CA THR A 164 12.62 -14.49 58.29
C THR A 164 12.38 -13.76 59.61
N PRO A 165 13.17 -14.02 60.68
CA PRO A 165 12.95 -13.41 62.00
C PRO A 165 12.94 -11.87 61.98
N GLN A 166 13.79 -11.27 61.14
CA GLN A 166 13.90 -9.81 61.00
C GLN A 166 12.65 -9.17 60.39
N TYR A 167 11.81 -9.92 59.67
CA TYR A 167 10.63 -9.40 59.00
C TYR A 167 9.62 -8.83 60.01
N GLU A 168 9.28 -9.60 61.05
CA GLU A 168 8.31 -9.15 62.07
C GLU A 168 8.85 -8.01 62.95
N GLU A 169 10.16 -7.99 63.21
CA GLU A 169 10.79 -6.87 63.94
C GLU A 169 10.74 -5.56 63.14
N ILE A 170 11.00 -5.64 61.84
CA ILE A 170 10.94 -4.49 60.95
C ILE A 170 9.50 -4.03 60.78
N ARG A 171 8.54 -4.94 60.60
CA ARG A 171 7.11 -4.60 60.54
C ARG A 171 6.67 -3.81 61.77
N LYS A 172 7.01 -4.26 62.98
CA LYS A 172 6.70 -3.53 64.22
C LYS A 172 7.32 -2.13 64.29
N ARG A 173 8.52 -1.96 63.75
CA ARG A 173 9.20 -0.65 63.67
C ARG A 173 8.56 0.29 62.64
N ILE A 174 8.11 -0.24 61.50
CA ILE A 174 7.51 0.54 60.40
C ILE A 174 6.04 0.84 60.64
N GLU A 175 5.29 -0.02 61.31
CA GLU A 175 3.84 0.14 61.54
C GLU A 175 3.45 1.53 62.07
N PRO A 176 4.06 2.09 63.13
CA PRO A 176 3.71 3.43 63.60
C PRO A 176 4.11 4.57 62.65
N LEU A 177 4.95 4.29 61.64
CA LEU A 177 5.46 5.28 60.69
C LEU A 177 4.71 5.27 59.35
N LYS A 178 3.83 4.30 59.09
CA LYS A 178 3.16 4.13 57.78
C LYS A 178 2.51 5.40 57.25
N GLN A 179 1.79 6.13 58.11
CA GLN A 179 1.11 7.36 57.69
C GLN A 179 2.13 8.44 57.29
N ARG A 180 3.19 8.61 58.07
CA ARG A 180 4.29 9.56 57.77
C ARG A 180 5.00 9.20 56.47
N ILE A 181 5.23 7.91 56.22
CA ILE A 181 5.84 7.42 54.96
C ILE A 181 4.93 7.76 53.77
N LYS A 182 3.61 7.54 53.91
CA LYS A 182 2.61 7.89 52.88
C LYS A 182 2.49 9.40 52.66
N GLU A 183 2.72 10.19 53.71
CA GLU A 183 2.78 11.66 53.67
C GLU A 183 4.16 12.21 53.26
N GLU A 184 5.08 11.33 52.87
CA GLU A 184 6.40 11.72 52.34
C GLU A 184 7.34 12.38 53.36
N ASP A 185 7.16 12.07 54.64
CA ASP A 185 8.13 12.41 55.68
C ASP A 185 9.49 11.79 55.34
N TYR A 186 10.50 12.64 55.14
CA TYR A 186 11.82 12.25 54.66
C TYR A 186 12.49 11.24 55.60
N GLU A 187 12.49 11.51 56.91
CA GLU A 187 13.15 10.64 57.89
C GLU A 187 12.48 9.26 57.96
N ALA A 188 11.15 9.23 57.99
CA ALA A 188 10.39 7.99 57.99
C ALA A 188 10.60 7.19 56.70
N THR A 189 10.67 7.87 55.55
CA THR A 189 10.92 7.25 54.24
C THR A 189 12.33 6.67 54.14
N MET A 190 13.35 7.40 54.61
CA MET A 190 14.74 6.93 54.63
C MET A 190 14.91 5.69 55.52
N LEU A 191 14.31 5.71 56.71
CA LEU A 191 14.31 4.56 57.62
C LEU A 191 13.59 3.36 56.99
N PHE A 192 12.39 3.59 56.43
CA PHE A 192 11.63 2.56 55.72
C PHE A 192 12.44 1.90 54.61
N TYR A 193 13.05 2.70 53.74
CA TYR A 193 13.85 2.22 52.63
C TYR A 193 15.09 1.43 53.09
N SER A 194 15.78 1.93 54.12
CA SER A 194 16.92 1.24 54.75
C SER A 194 16.54 -0.12 55.31
N GLU A 195 15.43 -0.22 56.04
CA GLU A 195 14.98 -1.50 56.59
C GLU A 195 14.50 -2.47 55.50
N CYS A 196 13.81 -1.98 54.47
CA CYS A 196 13.38 -2.83 53.36
C CYS A 196 14.57 -3.35 52.52
N LYS A 197 15.63 -2.56 52.36
CA LYS A 197 16.88 -3.04 51.72
C LYS A 197 17.51 -4.21 52.48
N LYS A 198 17.54 -4.17 53.81
CA LYS A 198 18.01 -5.30 54.64
C LYS A 198 17.16 -6.55 54.42
N LEU A 199 15.84 -6.39 54.34
CA LEU A 199 14.94 -7.53 54.07
C LEU A 199 15.18 -8.12 52.68
N MET A 200 15.42 -7.28 51.68
CA MET A 200 15.65 -7.71 50.29
C MET A 200 16.82 -8.67 50.15
N GLU A 201 17.87 -8.55 50.97
CA GLU A 201 19.02 -9.48 50.96
C GLU A 201 18.59 -10.95 51.14
N ASN A 202 17.47 -11.21 51.83
CA ASN A 202 16.97 -12.56 52.09
C ASN A 202 16.24 -13.18 50.91
N TYR A 203 15.71 -12.38 49.98
CA TYR A 203 14.87 -12.85 48.89
C TYR A 203 15.30 -12.40 47.50
N VAL A 204 16.38 -11.61 47.37
CA VAL A 204 16.84 -11.07 46.09
C VAL A 204 17.11 -12.17 45.05
N ASN A 205 17.50 -13.36 45.49
CA ASN A 205 17.76 -14.52 44.62
C ASN A 205 16.50 -15.02 43.90
N VAL A 206 15.30 -14.78 44.43
CA VAL A 206 14.02 -15.11 43.77
C VAL A 206 13.92 -14.48 42.38
N PHE A 207 14.61 -13.34 42.15
CA PHE A 207 14.62 -12.70 40.85
C PHE A 207 15.58 -13.36 39.85
N PHE A 208 16.58 -14.13 40.32
CA PHE A 208 17.60 -14.79 39.51
C PHE A 208 17.29 -16.26 39.19
N GLU A 209 16.44 -16.89 40.00
CA GLU A 209 16.01 -18.28 39.83
C GLU A 209 14.88 -18.34 38.79
N ASN A 210 15.23 -18.69 37.55
CA ASN A 210 14.30 -19.14 36.50
C ASN A 210 14.43 -20.65 36.32
#